data_AF-A0ABD3HLH2-F1
#
_entry.id   AF-A0ABD3HLH2-F1
#
_cell.length_a   1.000
_cell.length_b   1.000
_cell.length_c   1.000
_cell.angle_alpha   90.00
_cell.angle_beta   90.00
_cell.angle_gamma   90.00
#
_symmetry.space_group_name_H-M   'P 1'
#
loop_
_entity.id
_entity.type
_entity.pdbx_description
1 polymer ?
#
loop_
_entity_poly.entity_id
_entity_poly.type
_entity_poly.pdbx_seq_one_letter_code
_entity_poly.pdbx_strand_id
1 'polypeptide(L)'
;MSACCLDQRFNLANEGWENTQHPNFDLYEDTFRWLLLSRDSGGGSELRDLEKSVASLYETLEEKIKATSFINGLTRQTEWLATIANHTSAMGALARVLREEGRKSFSLRFNIVSIFFSMSFFPKFHQVLLEQKVGKTTLNILILEVQCMENRIQLLKLEETAAIPARLNTGDSTRSFTFQTAKQEKLLFMSISLLLNIAEDLTVEKKMEKFNLVDYLCKVLVRKSFALLIITVTFLKKLSIFKQNLDSMKENGIIYRLSVLIPCQHESLLLAVLRLLWNLSFDSGLRTDMVFGLLYHLSMDAEGRQAFMETDIVPMMVQIMTVEPRQRTTGELVALAVNLTAFPENCEIICRSQGLERLILRAIQFNDPLLFKVIKNVSRIETAKHLIIRFLPALVEVVRRPDSCIFLQMEVMTIFNNVASVSNIFGQVLEDTVLLQYFSAQLKNSFIEDDLFLQIIVYVGSICSERVAVKIAESGLLLWTVGQFLLYESTRKEVVACDKDSNKAVASLAEILVNTVVEFDAPWCAKIKWLKFASYTTKPIADSEDKSTLSSME
;
A
#
# COMPACT_ATOMS: atom_id res chain seq x y z
N MET A 1 -20.14 -2.45 -44.13
CA MET A 1 -21.25 -1.64 -43.58
C MET A 1 -20.80 -1.09 -42.25
N SER A 2 -20.53 0.19 -42.04
CA SER A 2 -20.30 1.40 -42.85
C SER A 2 -20.01 2.44 -41.75
N ALA A 3 -18.86 3.11 -41.72
CA ALA A 3 -18.69 4.48 -42.24
C ALA A 3 -19.76 5.53 -41.81
N CYS A 4 -20.67 5.24 -40.89
CA CYS A 4 -21.87 6.06 -40.64
C CYS A 4 -22.05 6.52 -39.17
N CYS A 5 -21.13 6.22 -38.24
CA CYS A 5 -21.24 6.68 -36.85
C CYS A 5 -20.36 7.90 -36.49
N LEU A 6 -19.57 8.43 -37.43
CA LEU A 6 -18.71 9.60 -37.18
C LEU A 6 -19.41 10.95 -37.45
N ASP A 7 -20.48 10.97 -38.25
CA ASP A 7 -21.09 12.22 -38.75
C ASP A 7 -22.13 12.85 -37.80
N GLN A 8 -22.58 12.15 -36.76
CA GLN A 8 -23.59 12.69 -35.81
C GLN A 8 -22.99 13.29 -34.52
N ARG A 9 -21.66 13.31 -34.36
CA ARG A 9 -20.98 13.76 -33.12
C ARG A 9 -20.63 15.26 -33.10
N PHE A 10 -21.02 16.03 -34.12
CA PHE A 10 -20.52 17.39 -34.37
C PHE A 10 -21.23 18.55 -33.61
N ASN A 11 -22.38 18.32 -32.96
CA ASN A 11 -23.30 19.43 -32.62
C ASN A 11 -23.52 19.76 -31.13
N LEU A 12 -22.62 19.42 -30.22
CA LEU A 12 -22.72 19.86 -28.82
C LEU A 12 -21.36 20.36 -28.32
N ALA A 13 -21.01 21.58 -28.73
CA ALA A 13 -19.78 22.26 -28.37
C ALA A 13 -20.12 23.69 -27.94
N ASN A 14 -20.34 23.89 -26.64
CA ASN A 14 -20.16 25.15 -25.93
C ASN A 14 -20.52 24.93 -24.47
N GLU A 15 -19.60 24.43 -23.63
CA GLU A 15 -19.52 24.72 -22.20
C GLU A 15 -18.24 24.12 -21.59
N GLY A 16 -17.61 24.88 -20.67
CA GLY A 16 -16.24 24.69 -20.20
C GLY A 16 -15.98 23.48 -19.30
N TRP A 17 -14.72 23.04 -19.32
CA TRP A 17 -14.21 21.77 -18.77
C TRP A 17 -13.99 21.72 -17.24
N GLU A 18 -14.63 22.60 -16.46
CA GLU A 18 -14.32 22.65 -15.03
C GLU A 18 -15.42 22.20 -14.07
N ASN A 19 -16.63 21.77 -14.51
CA ASN A 19 -17.62 21.29 -13.52
C ASN A 19 -18.80 20.40 -13.98
N THR A 20 -18.81 19.80 -15.18
CA THR A 20 -20.01 19.06 -15.62
C THR A 20 -19.86 17.54 -15.57
N GLN A 21 -20.62 16.93 -14.66
CA GLN A 21 -21.00 15.52 -14.70
C GLN A 21 -21.82 15.26 -15.96
N HIS A 22 -21.22 14.73 -17.02
CA HIS A 22 -21.96 14.19 -18.16
C HIS A 22 -21.63 12.71 -18.38
N PRO A 23 -22.61 11.85 -18.72
CA PRO A 23 -22.54 10.41 -18.50
C PRO A 23 -22.02 9.61 -19.70
N ASN A 24 -21.51 10.25 -20.75
CA ASN A 24 -21.00 9.56 -21.95
C ASN A 24 -19.66 10.17 -22.39
N PHE A 25 -18.59 9.81 -21.70
CA PHE A 25 -17.21 10.21 -22.02
C PHE A 25 -16.53 9.16 -22.91
N ASP A 26 -16.32 9.49 -24.19
CA ASP A 26 -15.45 8.74 -25.10
C ASP A 26 -14.06 9.39 -25.04
N LEU A 27 -13.23 8.93 -24.10
CA LEU A 27 -11.93 9.52 -23.73
C LEU A 27 -10.98 9.73 -24.94
N TYR A 28 -11.11 8.90 -25.98
CA TYR A 28 -10.39 9.04 -27.24
C TYR A 28 -10.86 10.27 -28.02
N GLU A 29 -12.17 10.49 -28.14
CA GLU A 29 -12.75 11.66 -28.80
C GLU A 29 -12.44 12.95 -28.05
N ASP A 30 -12.46 12.96 -26.72
CA ASP A 30 -12.16 14.15 -25.94
C ASP A 30 -10.67 14.52 -25.95
N THR A 31 -9.79 13.53 -25.96
CA THR A 31 -8.35 13.76 -26.14
C THR A 31 -8.03 14.21 -27.57
N PHE A 32 -8.70 13.62 -28.56
CA PHE A 32 -8.61 13.99 -29.97
C PHE A 32 -9.15 15.41 -30.21
N ARG A 33 -10.28 15.77 -29.58
CA ARG A 33 -10.84 17.13 -29.55
C ARG A 33 -9.89 18.11 -28.87
N TRP A 34 -9.31 17.76 -27.72
CA TRP A 34 -8.31 18.59 -27.04
C TRP A 34 -7.07 18.86 -27.93
N LEU A 35 -6.65 17.88 -28.72
CA LEU A 35 -5.55 18.02 -29.68
C LEU A 35 -5.89 18.87 -30.90
N LEU A 36 -7.16 18.88 -31.36
CA LEU A 36 -7.59 19.47 -32.62
C LEU A 36 -8.36 20.80 -32.51
N LEU A 37 -8.82 21.20 -31.31
CA LEU A 37 -9.69 22.38 -31.12
C LEU A 37 -8.98 23.74 -31.07
N SER A 38 -7.75 23.87 -31.57
CA SER A 38 -7.13 25.18 -31.84
C SER A 38 -7.08 25.43 -33.34
N ARG A 39 -8.19 25.92 -33.90
CA ARG A 39 -8.24 26.44 -35.27
C ARG A 39 -7.61 27.81 -35.31
N ASP A 40 -6.51 27.94 -36.05
CA ASP A 40 -6.28 29.09 -36.92
C ASP A 40 -5.51 28.61 -38.15
N SER A 41 -6.01 28.98 -39.32
CA SER A 41 -5.47 28.63 -40.63
C SER A 41 -4.20 29.44 -40.93
N GLY A 42 -3.06 28.77 -41.05
CA GLY A 42 -1.78 29.37 -41.42
C GLY A 42 -1.17 28.68 -42.65
N GLY A 43 -0.96 29.44 -43.72
CA GLY A 43 -0.39 28.97 -44.99
C GLY A 43 1.07 29.38 -45.20
N GLY A 44 1.82 28.58 -45.97
CA GLY A 44 3.08 28.92 -46.66
C GLY A 44 4.33 29.20 -45.81
N SER A 45 4.25 30.11 -44.83
CA SER A 45 5.36 30.49 -43.92
C SER A 45 5.80 29.33 -43.05
N GLU A 46 4.84 28.58 -42.53
CA GLU A 46 5.05 27.51 -41.56
C GLU A 46 5.87 26.34 -42.11
N LEU A 47 5.89 26.13 -43.44
CA LEU A 47 6.68 25.06 -44.05
C LEU A 47 8.19 25.35 -44.01
N ARG A 48 8.60 26.60 -44.26
CA ARG A 48 10.01 27.02 -44.12
C ARG A 48 10.44 26.98 -42.66
N ASP A 49 9.52 27.30 -41.76
CA ASP A 49 9.79 27.24 -40.32
C ASP A 49 9.85 25.78 -39.82
N LEU A 50 9.15 24.85 -40.47
CA LEU A 50 9.31 23.41 -40.25
C LEU A 50 10.70 22.92 -40.69
N GLU A 51 11.17 23.29 -41.89
CA GLU A 51 12.52 22.92 -42.37
C GLU A 51 13.62 23.43 -41.42
N LYS A 52 13.53 24.69 -41.01
CA LYS A 52 14.42 25.29 -40.00
C LYS A 52 14.35 24.52 -38.67
N SER A 53 13.14 24.20 -38.21
CA SER A 53 12.96 23.46 -36.96
C SER A 53 13.56 22.05 -37.03
N VAL A 54 13.43 21.35 -38.16
CA VAL A 54 14.05 20.03 -38.37
C VAL A 54 15.58 20.14 -38.39
N ALA A 55 16.14 21.21 -38.96
CA ALA A 55 17.58 21.47 -38.90
C ALA A 55 18.07 21.74 -37.46
N SER A 56 17.32 22.52 -36.68
CA SER A 56 17.60 22.79 -35.27
C SER A 56 17.58 21.55 -34.37
N LEU A 57 17.06 20.40 -34.84
CA LEU A 57 17.13 19.13 -34.12
C LEU A 57 18.57 18.55 -34.01
N TYR A 58 19.52 19.10 -34.76
CA TYR A 58 20.93 18.68 -34.73
C TYR A 58 21.81 19.58 -33.85
N GLU A 59 21.26 20.68 -33.35
CA GLU A 59 22.00 21.73 -32.64
C GLU A 59 22.02 21.50 -31.11
N THR A 60 22.05 22.59 -30.34
CA THR A 60 22.07 22.58 -28.88
C THR A 60 20.79 22.03 -28.27
N LEU A 61 20.84 21.61 -27.00
CA LEU A 61 19.66 21.08 -26.29
C LEU A 61 18.51 22.10 -26.21
N GLU A 62 18.81 23.38 -26.03
CA GLU A 62 17.81 24.44 -25.97
C GLU A 62 17.10 24.63 -27.31
N GLU A 63 17.84 24.59 -28.42
CA GLU A 63 17.28 24.67 -29.76
C GLU A 63 16.42 23.46 -30.09
N LYS A 64 16.84 22.24 -29.69
CA LYS A 64 16.02 21.04 -29.81
C LYS A 64 14.70 21.16 -29.05
N ILE A 65 14.70 21.76 -27.85
CA ILE A 65 13.47 21.96 -27.08
C ILE A 65 12.53 22.94 -27.81
N LYS A 66 13.05 24.07 -28.31
CA LYS A 66 12.26 25.05 -29.07
C LYS A 66 11.70 24.43 -30.36
N ALA A 67 12.54 23.75 -31.13
CA ALA A 67 12.17 23.08 -32.37
C ALA A 67 11.10 22.01 -32.15
N THR A 68 11.29 21.10 -31.19
CA THR A 68 10.30 20.05 -30.88
C THR A 68 8.99 20.63 -30.37
N SER A 69 9.03 21.75 -29.63
CA SER A 69 7.82 22.46 -29.17
C SER A 69 7.04 23.05 -30.34
N PHE A 70 7.74 23.66 -31.30
CA PHE A 70 7.12 24.21 -32.50
C PHE A 70 6.48 23.10 -33.35
N ILE A 71 7.23 22.03 -33.65
CA ILE A 71 6.72 20.89 -34.42
C ILE A 71 5.50 20.27 -33.72
N ASN A 72 5.54 20.12 -32.39
CA ASN A 72 4.39 19.63 -31.64
C ASN A 72 3.16 20.55 -31.78
N GLY A 73 3.37 21.86 -31.80
CA GLY A 73 2.31 22.85 -32.10
C GLY A 73 1.63 22.60 -33.45
N LEU A 74 2.41 22.32 -34.50
CA LEU A 74 1.88 22.03 -35.84
C LEU A 74 1.01 20.76 -35.87
N THR A 75 1.37 19.74 -35.09
CA THR A 75 0.62 18.46 -35.06
C THR A 75 -0.80 18.56 -34.52
N ARG A 76 -1.19 19.73 -33.98
CA ARG A 76 -2.58 20.04 -33.63
C ARG A 76 -3.50 20.15 -34.85
N GLN A 77 -2.94 20.29 -36.05
CA GLN A 77 -3.71 20.24 -37.29
C GLN A 77 -3.36 18.95 -38.02
N THR A 78 -4.38 18.20 -38.44
CA THR A 78 -4.23 16.88 -39.05
C THR A 78 -3.45 16.91 -40.37
N GLU A 79 -3.48 18.03 -41.10
CA GLU A 79 -2.76 18.23 -42.36
C GLU A 79 -1.24 18.15 -42.16
N TRP A 80 -0.73 18.78 -41.10
CA TRP A 80 0.69 18.77 -40.77
C TRP A 80 1.23 17.39 -40.40
N LEU A 81 0.39 16.48 -39.91
CA LEU A 81 0.82 15.11 -39.61
C LEU A 81 1.33 14.40 -40.87
N ALA A 82 0.64 14.58 -42.01
CA ALA A 82 1.07 13.99 -43.27
C ALA A 82 2.35 14.65 -43.81
N THR A 83 2.44 15.98 -43.71
CA THR A 83 3.63 16.74 -44.12
C THR A 83 4.87 16.31 -43.34
N ILE A 84 4.76 16.17 -42.01
CA ILE A 84 5.87 15.74 -41.14
C ILE A 84 6.24 14.28 -41.42
N ALA A 85 5.25 13.39 -41.58
CA ALA A 85 5.50 11.96 -41.84
C ALA A 85 6.21 11.72 -43.18
N ASN A 86 5.90 12.52 -44.21
CA ASN A 86 6.52 12.42 -45.54
C ASN A 86 7.81 13.25 -45.67
N HIS A 87 8.15 14.07 -44.68
CA HIS A 87 9.38 14.86 -44.71
C HIS A 87 10.61 13.93 -44.61
N THR A 88 11.57 14.12 -45.52
CA THR A 88 12.71 13.22 -45.76
C THR A 88 13.48 12.81 -44.51
N SER A 89 13.68 13.73 -43.57
CA SER A 89 14.49 13.51 -42.36
C SER A 89 13.76 13.71 -41.03
N ALA A 90 12.51 14.19 -41.02
CA ALA A 90 11.89 14.68 -39.78
C ALA A 90 11.62 13.54 -38.79
N MET A 91 11.00 12.45 -39.26
CA MET A 91 10.68 11.29 -38.43
C MET A 91 11.94 10.63 -37.86
N GLY A 92 12.98 10.49 -38.67
CA GLY A 92 14.27 9.95 -38.24
C GLY A 92 14.97 10.84 -37.22
N ALA A 93 15.00 12.15 -37.45
CA ALA A 93 15.60 13.12 -36.53
C ALA A 93 14.88 13.14 -35.17
N LEU A 94 13.54 13.21 -35.17
CA LEU A 94 12.72 13.15 -33.95
C LEU A 94 12.95 11.85 -33.17
N ALA A 95 12.93 10.70 -33.86
CA ALA A 95 13.13 9.41 -33.22
C ALA A 95 14.55 9.25 -32.66
N ARG A 96 15.57 9.79 -33.34
CA ARG A 96 16.97 9.81 -32.87
C ARG A 96 17.11 10.68 -31.63
N VAL A 97 16.61 11.92 -31.68
CA VAL A 97 16.70 12.89 -30.59
C VAL A 97 15.98 12.35 -29.34
N LEU A 98 14.81 11.71 -29.50
CA LEU A 98 14.11 11.07 -28.39
C LEU A 98 14.93 9.92 -27.76
N ARG A 99 15.60 9.13 -28.59
CA ARG A 99 16.39 7.96 -28.15
C ARG A 99 17.68 8.35 -27.44
N GLU A 100 18.38 9.35 -27.97
CA GLU A 100 19.72 9.77 -27.49
C GLU A 100 19.64 10.81 -26.37
N GLU A 101 18.68 11.74 -26.44
CA GLU A 101 18.62 12.91 -25.55
C GLU A 101 17.33 13.01 -24.73
N GLY A 102 16.36 12.11 -24.94
CA GLY A 102 15.11 12.07 -24.19
C GLY A 102 15.34 12.03 -22.66
N ARG A 103 16.32 11.27 -22.18
CA ARG A 103 16.62 11.20 -20.74
C ARG A 103 17.08 12.53 -20.13
N LYS A 104 17.68 13.42 -20.94
CA LYS A 104 18.25 14.69 -20.48
C LYS A 104 17.18 15.76 -20.22
N SER A 105 16.05 15.71 -20.91
CA SER A 105 15.01 16.75 -20.83
C SER A 105 13.60 16.16 -20.84
N PHE A 106 12.82 16.49 -19.82
CA PHE A 106 11.40 16.14 -19.78
C PHE A 106 10.61 16.82 -20.91
N SER A 107 10.86 18.10 -21.18
CA SER A 107 10.17 18.84 -22.24
C SER A 107 10.38 18.21 -23.62
N LEU A 108 11.60 17.74 -23.90
CA LEU A 108 11.93 17.06 -25.15
C LEU A 108 11.20 15.72 -25.27
N ARG A 109 11.19 14.89 -24.21
CA ARG A 109 10.36 13.66 -24.17
C ARG A 109 8.88 13.97 -24.41
N PHE A 110 8.36 14.95 -23.70
CA PHE A 110 6.96 15.35 -23.76
C PHE A 110 6.55 15.77 -25.17
N ASN A 111 7.31 16.68 -25.79
CA ASN A 111 7.02 17.20 -27.12
C ASN A 111 7.07 16.10 -28.18
N ILE A 112 8.13 15.28 -28.19
CA ILE A 112 8.30 14.26 -29.24
C ILE A 112 7.31 13.10 -29.06
N VAL A 113 7.07 12.64 -27.83
CA VAL A 113 6.05 11.61 -27.58
C VAL A 113 4.66 12.13 -27.95
N SER A 114 4.36 13.41 -27.70
CA SER A 114 3.11 14.05 -28.13
C SER A 114 2.95 14.01 -29.65
N ILE A 115 3.99 14.38 -30.42
CA ILE A 115 3.98 14.28 -31.89
C ILE A 115 3.67 12.86 -32.36
N PHE A 116 4.39 11.87 -31.84
CA PHE A 116 4.18 10.47 -32.23
C PHE A 116 2.83 9.92 -31.77
N PHE A 117 2.33 10.38 -30.62
CA PHE A 117 1.02 10.03 -30.11
C PHE A 117 -0.08 10.55 -31.05
N SER A 118 -0.01 11.80 -31.48
CA SER A 118 -0.92 12.39 -32.48
C SER A 118 -0.96 11.57 -33.77
N MET A 119 0.19 11.09 -34.24
CA MET A 119 0.27 10.22 -35.43
C MET A 119 -0.33 8.83 -35.17
N SER A 120 -0.16 8.28 -33.96
CA SER A 120 -0.59 6.91 -33.62
C SER A 120 -2.10 6.70 -33.71
N PHE A 121 -2.92 7.76 -33.68
CA PHE A 121 -4.37 7.64 -33.87
C PHE A 121 -4.76 7.18 -35.27
N PHE A 122 -3.89 7.35 -36.28
CA PHE A 122 -4.21 7.02 -37.66
C PHE A 122 -3.38 5.80 -38.11
N PRO A 123 -4.02 4.66 -38.43
CA PRO A 123 -3.34 3.45 -38.88
C PRO A 123 -2.37 3.67 -40.04
N LYS A 124 -2.66 4.63 -40.94
CA LYS A 124 -1.80 5.01 -42.06
C LYS A 124 -0.38 5.43 -41.64
N PHE A 125 -0.19 5.93 -40.41
CA PHE A 125 1.12 6.36 -39.92
C PHE A 125 1.84 5.28 -39.10
N HIS A 126 1.16 4.17 -38.75
CA HIS A 126 1.75 3.13 -37.89
C HIS A 126 3.01 2.52 -38.51
N GLN A 127 3.03 2.28 -39.82
CA GLN A 127 4.21 1.75 -40.50
C GLN A 127 5.44 2.66 -40.32
N VAL A 128 5.28 3.98 -40.52
CA VAL A 128 6.37 4.95 -40.36
C VAL A 128 6.86 4.99 -38.91
N LEU A 129 5.96 4.90 -37.92
CA LEU A 129 6.32 4.83 -36.51
C LEU A 129 7.11 3.54 -36.18
N LEU A 130 6.72 2.40 -36.77
CA LEU A 130 7.39 1.12 -36.57
C LEU A 130 8.77 1.08 -37.22
N GLU A 131 8.93 1.60 -38.45
CA GLU A 131 10.20 1.71 -39.17
C GLU A 131 11.23 2.52 -38.36
N GLN A 132 10.80 3.61 -37.72
CA GLN A 132 11.66 4.43 -36.85
C GLN A 132 11.86 3.85 -35.44
N LYS A 133 11.31 2.65 -35.16
CA LYS A 133 11.37 1.96 -33.86
C LYS A 133 10.77 2.81 -32.72
N VAL A 134 9.73 3.60 -33.00
CA VAL A 134 9.08 4.47 -32.02
C VAL A 134 8.53 3.65 -30.86
N GLY A 135 7.88 2.50 -31.11
CA GLY A 135 7.32 1.65 -30.06
C GLY A 135 8.33 1.25 -28.98
N LYS A 136 9.54 0.79 -29.37
CA LYS A 136 10.61 0.45 -28.41
C LYS A 136 11.08 1.68 -27.63
N THR A 137 11.21 2.82 -28.30
CA THR A 137 11.65 4.07 -27.66
C THR A 137 10.62 4.58 -26.67
N THR A 138 9.32 4.58 -27.02
CA THR A 138 8.23 4.98 -26.14
C THR A 138 8.11 4.05 -24.93
N LEU A 139 8.32 2.74 -25.10
CA LEU A 139 8.36 1.80 -23.99
C LEU A 139 9.48 2.12 -22.99
N ASN A 140 10.69 2.43 -23.48
CA ASN A 140 11.78 2.86 -22.60
C ASN A 140 11.48 4.14 -21.83
N ILE A 141 10.70 5.05 -22.42
CA ILE A 141 10.24 6.28 -21.76
C ILE A 141 9.20 5.95 -20.69
N LEU A 142 8.22 5.10 -21.00
CA LEU A 142 7.24 4.63 -20.03
C LEU A 142 7.94 4.01 -18.81
N ILE A 143 8.91 3.13 -19.04
CA ILE A 143 9.71 2.50 -17.98
C ILE A 143 10.42 3.56 -17.13
N LEU A 144 11.08 4.51 -17.77
CA LEU A 144 11.77 5.61 -17.08
C LEU A 144 10.82 6.43 -16.21
N GLU A 145 9.65 6.80 -16.74
CA GLU A 145 8.67 7.62 -15.99
C GLU A 145 8.05 6.85 -14.83
N VAL A 146 7.79 5.55 -14.97
CA VAL A 146 7.31 4.69 -13.89
C VAL A 146 8.38 4.55 -12.80
N GLN A 147 9.65 4.38 -13.16
CA GLN A 147 10.75 4.35 -12.19
C GLN A 147 10.90 5.69 -11.45
N CYS A 148 10.83 6.81 -12.17
CA CYS A 148 10.84 8.14 -11.56
C CYS A 148 9.67 8.33 -10.58
N MET A 149 8.49 7.81 -10.92
CA MET A 149 7.32 7.79 -10.04
C MET A 149 7.59 6.98 -8.77
N GLU A 150 8.08 5.75 -8.88
CA GLU A 150 8.35 4.86 -7.74
C GLU A 150 9.36 5.47 -6.78
N ASN A 151 10.46 6.01 -7.30
CA ASN A 151 11.49 6.68 -6.49
C ASN A 151 10.90 7.85 -5.69
N ARG A 152 10.00 8.62 -6.31
CA ARG A 152 9.35 9.73 -5.62
C ARG A 152 8.39 9.28 -4.53
N ILE A 153 7.63 8.20 -4.75
CA ILE A 153 6.77 7.60 -3.73
C ILE A 153 7.61 7.09 -2.55
N GLN A 154 8.78 6.49 -2.82
CA GLN A 154 9.68 6.01 -1.76
C GLN A 154 10.24 7.16 -0.93
N LEU A 155 10.67 8.26 -1.56
CA LEU A 155 11.16 9.46 -0.86
C LEU A 155 10.09 10.04 0.07
N LEU A 156 8.84 10.14 -0.40
CA LEU A 156 7.73 10.64 0.43
C LEU A 156 7.47 9.75 1.66
N LYS A 157 7.55 8.43 1.50
CA LYS A 157 7.40 7.49 2.63
C LYS A 157 8.52 7.65 3.67
N LEU A 158 9.75 7.86 3.23
CA LEU A 158 10.89 8.09 4.12
C LEU A 158 10.72 9.41 4.89
N GLU A 159 10.23 10.47 4.22
CA GLU A 159 9.90 11.75 4.86
C GLU A 159 8.77 11.61 5.90
N GLU A 160 7.72 10.84 5.60
CA GLU A 160 6.62 10.55 6.54
C GLU A 160 7.11 9.82 7.79
N THR A 161 8.03 8.86 7.65
CA THR A 161 8.60 8.14 8.80
C THR A 161 9.58 8.98 9.61
N ALA A 162 10.15 10.05 9.04
CA ALA A 162 11.14 10.89 9.70
C ALA A 162 10.54 12.14 10.38
N ALA A 163 9.27 12.47 10.15
CA ALA A 163 8.72 13.78 10.50
C ALA A 163 7.47 13.77 11.40
N ILE A 164 7.68 14.08 12.69
CA ILE A 164 6.76 14.90 13.52
C ILE A 164 7.66 15.87 14.33
N PRO A 165 7.42 17.22 14.43
CA PRO A 165 6.56 18.13 13.67
C PRO A 165 7.34 19.34 13.09
N ALA A 166 7.40 19.48 11.76
CA ALA A 166 7.86 20.71 11.10
C ALA A 166 6.87 21.11 9.99
N ARG A 167 5.59 21.24 10.34
CA ARG A 167 4.53 21.66 9.41
C ARG A 167 4.17 23.13 9.58
N LEU A 168 5.05 24.04 9.18
CA LEU A 168 4.67 25.46 9.04
C LEU A 168 5.12 26.16 7.74
N ASN A 169 5.93 25.55 6.85
CA ASN A 169 6.45 26.26 5.65
C ASN A 169 6.34 25.51 4.30
N THR A 170 5.48 24.50 4.13
CA THR A 170 5.52 23.57 2.98
C THR A 170 4.63 23.93 1.76
N GLY A 171 4.01 25.12 1.72
CA GLY A 171 3.00 25.48 0.70
C GLY A 171 3.52 25.59 -0.76
N ASP A 172 4.75 26.05 -0.96
CA ASP A 172 5.32 26.20 -2.32
C ASP A 172 5.88 24.89 -2.89
N SER A 173 6.36 24.01 -2.03
CA SER A 173 6.90 22.71 -2.44
C SER A 173 5.79 21.78 -2.95
N THR A 174 4.66 21.70 -2.23
CA THR A 174 3.51 20.86 -2.63
C THR A 174 2.92 21.27 -3.97
N ARG A 175 2.84 22.57 -4.30
CA ARG A 175 2.35 23.06 -5.60
C ARG A 175 3.29 22.71 -6.76
N SER A 176 4.60 22.77 -6.55
CA SER A 176 5.58 22.32 -7.56
C SER A 176 5.49 20.81 -7.80
N PHE A 177 5.33 20.02 -6.73
CA PHE A 177 5.17 18.57 -6.82
C PHE A 177 3.87 18.13 -7.52
N THR A 178 2.74 18.81 -7.28
CA THR A 178 1.47 18.49 -7.97
C THR A 178 1.55 18.80 -9.46
N PHE A 179 2.16 19.93 -9.83
CA PHE A 179 2.34 20.30 -11.24
C PHE A 179 3.23 19.34 -12.02
N GLN A 180 4.36 18.92 -11.43
CA GLN A 180 5.23 17.90 -12.04
C GLN A 180 4.51 16.56 -12.19
N THR A 181 3.64 16.22 -11.25
CA THR A 181 2.81 15.00 -11.31
C THR A 181 1.83 15.05 -12.48
N ALA A 182 1.14 16.18 -12.69
CA ALA A 182 0.18 16.32 -13.79
C ALA A 182 0.86 16.22 -15.17
N LYS A 183 2.04 16.81 -15.35
CA LYS A 183 2.82 16.67 -16.59
C LYS A 183 3.26 15.23 -16.83
N GLN A 184 3.74 14.55 -15.78
CA GLN A 184 4.14 13.15 -15.86
C GLN A 184 2.95 12.25 -16.22
N GLU A 185 1.77 12.46 -15.62
CA GLU A 185 0.56 11.70 -15.94
C GLU A 185 0.17 11.83 -17.41
N LYS A 186 0.26 13.04 -17.98
CA LYS A 186 0.04 13.25 -19.42
C LYS A 186 1.05 12.49 -20.28
N LEU A 187 2.34 12.50 -19.91
CA LEU A 187 3.35 11.74 -20.65
C LEU A 187 3.12 10.22 -20.57
N LEU A 188 2.77 9.72 -19.39
CA LEU A 188 2.39 8.31 -19.21
C LEU A 188 1.17 7.96 -20.06
N PHE A 189 0.14 8.79 -20.04
CA PHE A 189 -1.07 8.61 -20.84
C PHE A 189 -0.73 8.53 -22.34
N MET A 190 -0.01 9.53 -22.88
CA MET A 190 0.37 9.54 -24.29
C MET A 190 1.24 8.33 -24.66
N SER A 191 2.15 7.92 -23.78
CA SER A 191 3.03 6.77 -24.00
C SER A 191 2.24 5.46 -24.06
N ILE A 192 1.33 5.24 -23.10
CA ILE A 192 0.50 4.03 -23.02
C ILE A 192 -0.48 3.99 -24.20
N SER A 193 -1.14 5.11 -24.52
CA SER A 193 -2.07 5.20 -25.65
C SER A 193 -1.36 4.97 -26.99
N LEU A 194 -0.18 5.55 -27.20
CA LEU A 194 0.63 5.31 -28.40
C LEU A 194 0.96 3.83 -28.55
N LEU A 195 1.45 3.19 -27.47
CA LEU A 195 1.79 1.77 -27.47
C LEU A 195 0.56 0.90 -27.75
N LEU A 196 -0.60 1.25 -27.17
CA LEU A 196 -1.85 0.54 -27.40
C LEU A 196 -2.29 0.65 -28.87
N ASN A 197 -2.23 1.84 -29.46
CA ASN A 197 -2.62 2.08 -30.85
C ASN A 197 -1.75 1.27 -31.84
N ILE A 198 -0.42 1.25 -31.64
CA ILE A 198 0.47 0.47 -32.53
C ILE A 198 0.40 -1.04 -32.25
N ALA A 199 -0.17 -1.46 -31.11
CA ALA A 199 -0.38 -2.87 -30.77
C ALA A 199 -1.62 -3.48 -31.45
N GLU A 200 -2.31 -2.75 -32.32
CA GLU A 200 -3.31 -3.33 -33.24
C GLU A 200 -2.71 -4.42 -34.13
N ASP A 201 -1.42 -4.30 -34.48
CA ASP A 201 -0.66 -5.35 -35.16
C ASP A 201 -0.22 -6.45 -34.17
N LEU A 202 -0.72 -7.67 -34.40
CA LEU A 202 -0.39 -8.87 -33.60
C LEU A 202 1.12 -9.17 -33.54
N THR A 203 1.90 -8.76 -34.55
CA THR A 203 3.36 -8.95 -34.56
C THR A 203 4.06 -7.99 -33.59
N VAL A 204 3.51 -6.79 -33.39
CA VAL A 204 3.98 -5.80 -32.43
C VAL A 204 3.59 -6.23 -31.03
N GLU A 205 2.35 -6.67 -30.85
CA GLU A 205 1.82 -7.19 -29.59
C GLU A 205 2.68 -8.35 -29.03
N LYS A 206 3.04 -9.34 -29.87
CA LYS A 206 3.97 -10.42 -29.50
C LYS A 206 5.38 -9.94 -29.15
N LYS A 207 5.84 -8.81 -29.71
CA LYS A 207 7.15 -8.22 -29.36
C LYS A 207 7.10 -7.47 -28.03
N MET A 208 5.95 -6.88 -27.67
CA MET A 208 5.78 -6.15 -26.41
C MET A 208 5.82 -7.05 -25.18
N GLU A 209 5.52 -8.34 -25.34
CA GLU A 209 5.70 -9.39 -24.31
C GLU A 209 7.13 -9.40 -23.74
N LYS A 210 8.15 -9.25 -24.59
CA LYS A 210 9.57 -9.41 -24.22
C LYS A 210 10.16 -8.30 -23.35
N PHE A 211 9.35 -7.32 -22.94
CA PHE A 211 9.81 -6.11 -22.27
C PHE A 211 9.16 -5.85 -20.92
N ASN A 212 8.51 -6.86 -20.31
CA ASN A 212 7.87 -6.75 -18.99
C ASN A 212 6.87 -5.58 -18.89
N LEU A 213 6.18 -5.26 -19.99
CA LEU A 213 5.24 -4.14 -20.06
C LEU A 213 4.14 -4.25 -18.99
N VAL A 214 3.67 -5.47 -18.72
CA VAL A 214 2.65 -5.75 -17.71
C VAL A 214 3.06 -5.24 -16.33
N ASP A 215 4.29 -5.50 -15.87
CA ASP A 215 4.80 -5.04 -14.58
C ASP A 215 4.69 -3.51 -14.45
N TYR A 216 5.10 -2.78 -15.50
CA TYR A 216 5.06 -1.32 -15.51
C TYR A 216 3.63 -0.79 -15.56
N LEU A 217 2.72 -1.41 -16.32
CA LEU A 217 1.30 -1.04 -16.34
C LEU A 217 0.62 -1.29 -14.98
N CYS A 218 0.91 -2.42 -14.32
CA CYS A 218 0.40 -2.70 -12.98
C CYS A 218 0.85 -1.67 -11.94
N LYS A 219 2.07 -1.13 -12.07
CA LYS A 219 2.58 -0.04 -11.23
C LYS A 219 1.84 1.30 -11.46
N VAL A 220 1.36 1.55 -12.68
CA VAL A 220 0.59 2.77 -13.02
C VAL A 220 -0.80 2.78 -12.37
N LEU A 221 -1.36 1.62 -12.01
CA LEU A 221 -2.69 1.52 -11.38
C LEU A 221 -2.82 2.22 -10.02
N VAL A 222 -1.71 2.66 -9.41
CA VAL A 222 -1.71 3.44 -8.16
C VAL A 222 -2.09 4.92 -8.38
N ARG A 223 -2.16 5.36 -9.65
CA ARG A 223 -2.52 6.74 -10.00
C ARG A 223 -4.00 7.04 -9.76
N LYS A 224 -4.33 8.33 -9.69
CA LYS A 224 -5.71 8.81 -9.46
C LYS A 224 -6.39 9.35 -10.72
N SER A 225 -5.61 9.65 -11.77
CA SER A 225 -6.15 10.15 -13.04
C SER A 225 -6.99 9.08 -13.74
N PHE A 226 -8.31 9.29 -13.81
CA PHE A 226 -9.23 8.36 -14.47
C PHE A 226 -8.85 8.08 -15.91
N ALA A 227 -8.45 9.11 -16.66
CA ALA A 227 -8.02 8.97 -18.06
C ALA A 227 -6.83 8.00 -18.20
N LEU A 228 -5.81 8.16 -17.35
CA LEU A 228 -4.64 7.28 -17.31
C LEU A 228 -4.99 5.85 -16.87
N LEU A 229 -5.86 5.71 -15.87
CA LEU A 229 -6.31 4.41 -15.39
C LEU A 229 -7.12 3.66 -16.47
N ILE A 230 -8.04 4.33 -17.16
CA ILE A 230 -8.86 3.72 -18.23
C ILE A 230 -7.97 3.16 -19.33
N ILE A 231 -7.01 3.94 -19.84
CA ILE A 231 -6.11 3.45 -20.91
C ILE A 231 -5.21 2.32 -20.41
N THR A 232 -4.70 2.41 -19.18
CA THR A 232 -3.85 1.38 -18.57
C THR A 232 -4.61 0.06 -18.43
N VAL A 233 -5.83 0.09 -17.88
CA VAL A 233 -6.69 -1.08 -17.72
C VAL A 233 -7.12 -1.65 -19.08
N THR A 234 -7.39 -0.78 -20.07
CA THR A 234 -7.72 -1.20 -21.43
C THR A 234 -6.56 -1.94 -22.08
N PHE A 235 -5.33 -1.48 -21.88
CA PHE A 235 -4.16 -2.16 -22.42
C PHE A 235 -3.89 -3.49 -21.68
N LEU A 236 -4.01 -3.50 -20.36
CA LEU A 236 -3.93 -4.75 -19.58
C LEU A 236 -4.97 -5.78 -20.04
N LYS A 237 -6.20 -5.36 -20.35
CA LYS A 237 -7.24 -6.23 -20.92
C LYS A 237 -6.81 -6.85 -22.24
N LYS A 238 -6.18 -6.07 -23.13
CA LYS A 238 -5.66 -6.60 -24.40
C LYS A 238 -4.53 -7.61 -24.17
N LEU A 239 -3.64 -7.30 -23.23
CA LEU A 239 -2.51 -8.17 -22.88
C LEU A 239 -2.92 -9.44 -22.13
N SER A 240 -4.08 -9.46 -21.45
CA SER A 240 -4.50 -10.59 -20.59
C SER A 240 -4.92 -11.85 -21.36
N ILE A 241 -4.99 -11.77 -22.69
CA ILE A 241 -5.28 -12.91 -23.57
C ILE A 241 -4.08 -13.88 -23.63
N PHE A 242 -2.86 -13.40 -23.37
CA PHE A 242 -1.64 -14.21 -23.42
C PHE A 242 -1.30 -14.79 -22.05
N LYS A 243 -1.00 -16.10 -21.99
CA LYS A 243 -0.75 -16.82 -20.73
C LYS A 243 0.43 -16.24 -19.94
N GLN A 244 1.52 -15.88 -20.61
CA GLN A 244 2.71 -15.29 -19.97
C GLN A 244 2.38 -13.95 -19.30
N ASN A 245 1.59 -13.10 -19.98
CA ASN A 245 1.14 -11.83 -19.42
C ASN A 245 0.19 -12.06 -18.24
N LEU A 246 -0.65 -13.08 -18.30
CA LEU A 246 -1.55 -13.46 -17.21
C LEU A 246 -0.77 -13.87 -15.96
N ASP A 247 0.29 -14.66 -16.14
CA ASP A 247 1.17 -15.07 -15.04
C ASP A 247 1.90 -13.86 -14.43
N SER A 248 2.42 -12.94 -15.26
CA SER A 248 2.99 -11.66 -14.77
C SER A 248 1.94 -10.78 -14.05
N MET A 249 0.70 -10.68 -14.54
CA MET A 249 -0.37 -9.97 -13.84
C MET A 249 -0.67 -10.60 -12.47
N LYS A 250 -0.61 -11.93 -12.38
CA LYS A 250 -0.82 -12.68 -11.14
C LYS A 250 0.29 -12.40 -10.13
N GLU A 251 1.55 -12.41 -10.55
CA GLU A 251 2.70 -12.02 -9.72
C GLU A 251 2.61 -10.58 -9.23
N ASN A 252 2.00 -9.69 -10.01
CA ASN A 252 1.77 -8.29 -9.64
C ASN A 252 0.54 -8.07 -8.74
N GLY A 253 -0.21 -9.12 -8.37
CA GLY A 253 -1.41 -9.02 -7.54
C GLY A 253 -2.52 -8.22 -8.22
N ILE A 254 -2.77 -8.47 -9.51
CA ILE A 254 -3.70 -7.66 -10.32
C ILE A 254 -5.11 -7.55 -9.73
N ILE A 255 -5.63 -8.61 -9.10
CA ILE A 255 -6.99 -8.61 -8.53
C ILE A 255 -7.13 -7.57 -7.43
N TYR A 256 -6.17 -7.53 -6.49
CA TYR A 256 -6.12 -6.51 -5.44
C TYR A 256 -6.02 -5.09 -6.02
N ARG A 257 -5.18 -4.90 -7.04
CA ARG A 257 -5.03 -3.56 -7.67
C ARG A 257 -6.31 -3.08 -8.34
N LEU A 258 -7.06 -4.00 -8.94
CA LEU A 258 -8.34 -3.68 -9.59
C LEU A 258 -9.47 -3.51 -8.59
N SER A 259 -9.49 -4.28 -7.48
CA SER A 259 -10.55 -4.20 -6.47
C SER A 259 -10.62 -2.81 -5.84
N VAL A 260 -9.48 -2.15 -5.62
CA VAL A 260 -9.39 -0.77 -5.13
C VAL A 260 -10.02 0.25 -6.10
N LEU A 261 -10.13 -0.08 -7.39
CA LEU A 261 -10.73 0.79 -8.40
C LEU A 261 -12.25 0.59 -8.56
N ILE A 262 -12.83 -0.51 -8.06
CA ILE A 262 -14.27 -0.82 -8.20
C ILE A 262 -15.17 0.21 -7.49
N PRO A 263 -14.85 0.70 -6.27
CA PRO A 263 -15.67 1.71 -5.60
C PRO A 263 -15.69 3.09 -6.29
N CYS A 264 -15.12 3.23 -7.49
CA CYS A 264 -15.10 4.49 -8.21
C CYS A 264 -16.49 4.86 -8.76
N GLN A 265 -16.82 6.15 -8.71
CA GLN A 265 -18.05 6.68 -9.31
C GLN A 265 -17.92 6.95 -10.82
N HIS A 266 -16.78 6.59 -11.43
CA HIS A 266 -16.51 6.86 -12.84
C HIS A 266 -16.88 5.64 -13.70
N GLU A 267 -18.03 5.73 -14.39
CA GLU A 267 -18.61 4.62 -15.17
C GLU A 267 -17.64 3.98 -16.17
N SER A 268 -16.94 4.78 -16.99
CA SER A 268 -16.03 4.22 -18.00
C SER A 268 -14.84 3.45 -17.39
N LEU A 269 -14.33 3.89 -16.24
CA LEU A 269 -13.27 3.18 -15.53
C LEU A 269 -13.80 1.88 -14.94
N LEU A 270 -14.95 1.94 -14.27
CA LEU A 270 -15.61 0.76 -13.74
C LEU A 270 -15.84 -0.29 -14.84
N LEU A 271 -16.37 0.11 -15.99
CA LEU A 271 -16.59 -0.78 -17.13
C LEU A 271 -15.29 -1.36 -17.67
N ALA A 272 -14.22 -0.56 -17.77
CA ALA A 272 -12.90 -1.05 -18.18
C ALA A 272 -12.35 -2.11 -17.20
N VAL A 273 -12.46 -1.85 -15.89
CA VAL A 273 -12.04 -2.76 -14.82
C VAL A 273 -12.84 -4.06 -14.87
N LEU A 274 -14.18 -3.99 -14.97
CA LEU A 274 -15.04 -5.17 -15.06
C LEU A 274 -14.74 -6.03 -16.30
N ARG A 275 -14.44 -5.39 -17.45
CA ARG A 275 -14.05 -6.11 -18.68
C ARG A 275 -12.70 -6.82 -18.53
N LEU A 276 -11.74 -6.23 -17.81
CA LEU A 276 -10.49 -6.90 -17.49
C LEU A 276 -10.71 -8.06 -16.52
N LEU A 277 -11.46 -7.85 -15.43
CA LEU A 277 -11.82 -8.90 -14.47
C LEU A 277 -12.52 -10.08 -15.16
N TRP A 278 -13.40 -9.81 -16.13
CA TRP A 278 -14.01 -10.86 -16.94
C TRP A 278 -12.98 -11.70 -17.69
N ASN A 279 -12.00 -11.09 -18.37
CA ASN A 279 -10.91 -11.83 -19.01
C ASN A 279 -10.10 -12.64 -17.99
N LEU A 280 -9.77 -12.04 -16.84
CA LEU A 280 -8.98 -12.70 -15.80
C LEU A 280 -9.75 -13.86 -15.15
N SER A 281 -11.09 -13.81 -15.17
CA SER A 281 -11.95 -14.86 -14.63
C SER A 281 -11.89 -16.17 -15.42
N PHE A 282 -11.17 -16.25 -16.54
CA PHE A 282 -10.94 -17.55 -17.19
C PHE A 282 -9.80 -18.35 -16.54
N ASP A 283 -8.91 -17.72 -15.76
CA ASP A 283 -7.89 -18.41 -14.97
C ASP A 283 -8.43 -18.84 -13.59
N SER A 284 -8.22 -20.09 -13.21
CA SER A 284 -8.75 -20.64 -11.96
C SER A 284 -8.19 -19.98 -10.70
N GLY A 285 -6.90 -19.61 -10.69
CA GLY A 285 -6.31 -18.97 -9.52
C GLY A 285 -6.79 -17.53 -9.37
N LEU A 286 -6.80 -16.77 -10.48
CA LEU A 286 -7.32 -15.39 -10.44
C LEU A 286 -8.82 -15.34 -10.10
N ARG A 287 -9.62 -16.29 -10.59
CA ARG A 287 -11.02 -16.45 -10.13
C ARG A 287 -11.10 -16.67 -8.63
N THR A 288 -10.25 -17.55 -8.11
CA THR A 288 -10.25 -17.89 -6.68
C THR A 288 -9.95 -16.63 -5.85
N ASP A 289 -8.98 -15.82 -6.27
CA ASP A 289 -8.67 -14.53 -5.63
C ASP A 289 -9.87 -13.56 -5.65
N MET A 290 -10.57 -13.46 -6.79
CA MET A 290 -11.79 -12.63 -6.90
C MET A 290 -12.90 -13.10 -5.96
N VAL A 291 -13.13 -14.41 -5.91
CA VAL A 291 -14.15 -15.01 -5.05
C VAL A 291 -13.83 -14.73 -3.59
N PHE A 292 -12.58 -14.89 -3.16
CA PHE A 292 -12.20 -14.55 -1.78
C PHE A 292 -12.40 -13.07 -1.45
N GLY A 293 -12.13 -12.16 -2.39
CA GLY A 293 -12.45 -10.74 -2.22
C GLY A 293 -13.94 -10.50 -1.98
N LEU A 294 -14.82 -11.16 -2.74
CA LEU A 294 -16.28 -11.06 -2.55
C LEU A 294 -16.73 -11.68 -1.22
N LEU A 295 -16.23 -12.86 -0.88
CA LEU A 295 -16.55 -13.54 0.38
C LEU A 295 -16.09 -12.73 1.59
N TYR A 296 -14.92 -12.08 1.50
CA TYR A 296 -14.46 -11.13 2.51
C TYR A 296 -15.47 -10.00 2.71
N HIS A 297 -15.96 -9.36 1.64
CA HIS A 297 -16.96 -8.30 1.76
C HIS A 297 -18.25 -8.80 2.40
N LEU A 298 -18.75 -9.98 2.03
CA LEU A 298 -19.92 -10.59 2.67
C LEU A 298 -19.68 -10.88 4.16
N SER A 299 -18.45 -11.24 4.55
CA SER A 299 -18.08 -11.48 5.95
C SER A 299 -17.94 -10.22 6.81
N MET A 300 -18.03 -9.01 6.23
CA MET A 300 -18.05 -7.76 6.99
C MET A 300 -19.35 -7.64 7.82
N ASP A 301 -20.44 -8.20 7.31
CA ASP A 301 -21.75 -8.17 7.95
C ASP A 301 -21.94 -9.39 8.88
N ALA A 302 -22.67 -9.19 9.98
CA ALA A 302 -22.91 -10.25 10.96
C ALA A 302 -23.68 -11.43 10.35
N GLU A 303 -24.71 -11.14 9.56
CA GLU A 303 -25.53 -12.12 8.84
C GLU A 303 -24.69 -12.91 7.84
N GLY A 304 -23.83 -12.23 7.08
CA GLY A 304 -22.93 -12.87 6.13
C GLY A 304 -21.92 -13.80 6.81
N ARG A 305 -21.36 -13.40 7.97
CA ARG A 305 -20.50 -14.32 8.74
C ARG A 305 -21.26 -15.56 9.21
N GLN A 306 -22.49 -15.39 9.68
CA GLN A 306 -23.31 -16.52 10.14
C GLN A 306 -23.63 -17.48 9.00
N ALA A 307 -23.89 -16.98 7.79
CA ALA A 307 -24.15 -17.79 6.60
C ALA A 307 -22.99 -18.73 6.23
N PHE A 308 -21.76 -18.45 6.68
CA PHE A 308 -20.60 -19.29 6.39
C PHE A 308 -20.41 -20.48 7.34
N MET A 309 -21.10 -20.53 8.48
CA MET A 309 -20.86 -21.51 9.56
C MET A 309 -21.05 -22.97 9.13
N GLU A 310 -21.96 -23.22 8.20
CA GLU A 310 -22.31 -24.57 7.73
C GLU A 310 -21.68 -24.89 6.36
N THR A 311 -20.64 -24.16 5.96
CA THR A 311 -20.01 -24.28 4.64
C THR A 311 -18.57 -24.80 4.73
N ASP A 312 -18.06 -25.36 3.64
CA ASP A 312 -16.68 -25.84 3.53
C ASP A 312 -15.65 -24.72 3.32
N ILE A 313 -16.01 -23.46 3.58
CA ILE A 313 -15.12 -22.33 3.35
C ILE A 313 -13.89 -22.37 4.27
N VAL A 314 -14.08 -22.71 5.56
CA VAL A 314 -12.97 -22.75 6.53
C VAL A 314 -11.94 -23.85 6.18
N PRO A 315 -12.35 -25.11 5.91
CA PRO A 315 -11.41 -26.14 5.42
C PRO A 315 -10.66 -25.71 4.14
N MET A 316 -11.37 -25.12 3.17
CA MET A 316 -10.76 -24.66 1.92
C MET A 316 -9.72 -23.57 2.17
N MET A 317 -10.03 -22.59 3.04
CA MET A 317 -9.10 -21.53 3.40
C MET A 317 -7.85 -22.08 4.09
N VAL A 318 -7.99 -23.01 5.04
CA VAL A 318 -6.84 -23.64 5.71
C VAL A 318 -5.97 -24.38 4.70
N GLN A 319 -6.56 -25.10 3.76
CA GLN A 319 -5.80 -25.78 2.71
C GLN A 319 -4.97 -24.78 1.89
N ILE A 320 -5.57 -23.69 1.41
CA ILE A 320 -4.87 -22.68 0.59
C ILE A 320 -3.80 -21.94 1.40
N MET A 321 -4.11 -21.56 2.64
CA MET A 321 -3.17 -20.88 3.52
C MET A 321 -1.99 -21.77 3.94
N THR A 322 -2.12 -23.11 3.88
CA THR A 322 -1.05 -24.04 4.31
C THR A 322 -0.26 -24.69 3.17
N VAL A 323 -0.81 -24.80 1.96
CA VAL A 323 -0.26 -25.72 0.92
C VAL A 323 0.67 -25.06 -0.12
N GLU A 324 0.86 -23.73 -0.19
CA GLU A 324 1.55 -23.12 -1.36
C GLU A 324 2.80 -22.27 -1.07
N PRO A 325 3.79 -22.21 -2.01
CA PRO A 325 4.97 -21.34 -1.87
C PRO A 325 4.55 -19.86 -1.84
N ARG A 326 5.07 -19.09 -0.86
CA ARG A 326 5.03 -17.63 -0.57
C ARG A 326 3.95 -16.68 -1.17
N GLN A 327 3.42 -16.91 -2.36
CA GLN A 327 2.65 -15.95 -3.17
C GLN A 327 1.12 -16.10 -3.14
N ARG A 328 0.55 -17.11 -2.46
CA ARG A 328 -0.92 -17.39 -2.55
C ARG A 328 -1.75 -16.91 -1.37
N THR A 329 -1.14 -16.41 -0.30
CA THR A 329 -1.89 -15.88 0.84
C THR A 329 -2.24 -14.41 0.58
N THR A 330 -3.35 -14.17 -0.11
CA THR A 330 -3.84 -12.81 -0.39
C THR A 330 -4.36 -12.14 0.89
N GLY A 331 -4.31 -10.80 0.95
CA GLY A 331 -4.80 -10.05 2.12
C GLY A 331 -6.29 -10.29 2.37
N GLU A 332 -7.08 -10.45 1.30
CA GLU A 332 -8.50 -10.74 1.35
C GLU A 332 -8.79 -12.11 1.95
N LEU A 333 -8.02 -13.14 1.59
CA LEU A 333 -8.14 -14.49 2.18
C LEU A 333 -7.89 -14.44 3.70
N VAL A 334 -6.84 -13.72 4.12
CA VAL A 334 -6.54 -13.58 5.55
C VAL A 334 -7.61 -12.76 6.27
N ALA A 335 -8.09 -11.68 5.66
CA ALA A 335 -9.13 -10.85 6.25
C ALA A 335 -10.45 -11.63 6.43
N LEU A 336 -10.82 -12.44 5.43
CA LEU A 336 -11.93 -13.40 5.57
C LEU A 336 -11.66 -14.38 6.73
N ALA A 337 -10.45 -14.93 6.84
CA ALA A 337 -10.09 -15.85 7.92
C ALA A 337 -10.22 -15.21 9.30
N VAL A 338 -9.76 -13.96 9.45
CA VAL A 338 -9.91 -13.20 10.69
C VAL A 338 -11.38 -13.04 11.06
N ASN A 339 -12.26 -12.74 10.10
CA ASN A 339 -13.69 -12.57 10.35
C ASN A 339 -14.38 -13.88 10.71
N LEU A 340 -14.07 -14.96 10.00
CA LEU A 340 -14.71 -16.27 10.26
C LEU A 340 -14.20 -16.90 11.57
N THR A 341 -12.95 -16.65 11.94
CA THR A 341 -12.39 -17.06 13.24
C THR A 341 -12.87 -16.22 14.41
N ALA A 342 -13.80 -15.28 14.20
CA ALA A 342 -14.57 -14.69 15.29
C ALA A 342 -15.38 -15.76 16.05
N PHE A 343 -15.80 -16.82 15.36
CA PHE A 343 -16.61 -17.91 15.88
C PHE A 343 -15.78 -19.12 16.35
N PRO A 344 -15.97 -19.61 17.58
CA PRO A 344 -15.22 -20.76 18.10
C PRO A 344 -15.32 -22.03 17.25
N GLU A 345 -16.48 -22.30 16.65
CA GLU A 345 -16.74 -23.49 15.82
C GLU A 345 -15.81 -23.54 14.60
N ASN A 346 -15.61 -22.38 13.95
CA ASN A 346 -14.68 -22.26 12.83
C ASN A 346 -13.24 -22.47 13.28
N CYS A 347 -12.87 -21.97 14.46
CA CYS A 347 -11.54 -22.19 15.03
C CYS A 347 -11.29 -23.68 15.33
N GLU A 348 -12.29 -24.43 15.79
CA GLU A 348 -12.19 -25.88 15.99
C GLU A 348 -11.92 -26.60 14.65
N ILE A 349 -12.55 -26.18 13.56
CA ILE A 349 -12.30 -26.73 12.22
C ILE A 349 -10.84 -26.49 11.80
N ILE A 350 -10.27 -25.31 12.07
CA ILE A 350 -8.87 -25.00 11.76
C ILE A 350 -7.89 -25.89 12.53
N CYS A 351 -8.23 -26.27 13.77
CA CYS A 351 -7.39 -27.15 14.59
C CYS A 351 -7.37 -28.60 14.10
N ARG A 352 -8.32 -29.03 13.27
CA ARG A 352 -8.38 -30.40 12.74
C ARG A 352 -7.22 -30.68 11.79
N SER A 353 -6.85 -31.96 11.68
CA SER A 353 -5.87 -32.45 10.70
C SER A 353 -4.54 -31.68 10.68
N GLN A 354 -4.05 -31.24 11.84
CA GLN A 354 -2.83 -30.43 11.99
C GLN A 354 -2.87 -29.09 11.23
N GLY A 355 -4.05 -28.50 11.03
CA GLY A 355 -4.21 -27.24 10.31
C GLY A 355 -3.53 -26.07 11.03
N LEU A 356 -3.78 -25.93 12.34
CA LEU A 356 -3.20 -24.89 13.18
C LEU A 356 -1.66 -24.98 13.24
N GLU A 357 -1.11 -26.18 13.42
CA GLU A 357 0.33 -26.40 13.47
C GLU A 357 1.02 -26.00 12.17
N ARG A 358 0.43 -26.37 11.02
CA ARG A 358 0.93 -25.97 9.70
C ARG A 358 0.86 -24.47 9.49
N LEU A 359 -0.19 -23.81 9.96
CA LEU A 359 -0.32 -22.34 9.92
C LEU A 359 0.76 -21.66 10.77
N ILE A 360 0.99 -22.13 12.01
CA ILE A 360 2.01 -21.57 12.92
C ILE A 360 3.40 -21.71 12.30
N LEU A 361 3.77 -22.90 11.83
CA LEU A 361 5.08 -23.14 11.20
C LEU A 361 5.31 -22.21 10.01
N ARG A 362 4.28 -22.01 9.18
CA ARG A 362 4.33 -21.10 8.04
C ARG A 362 4.48 -19.64 8.47
N ALA A 363 3.68 -19.19 9.44
CA ALA A 363 3.72 -17.82 9.93
C ALA A 363 5.11 -17.48 10.52
N ILE A 364 5.72 -18.41 11.25
CA ILE A 364 7.08 -18.29 11.78
C ILE A 364 8.12 -18.26 10.64
N GLN A 365 7.99 -19.14 9.66
CA GLN A 365 8.93 -19.25 8.54
C GLN A 365 9.01 -17.95 7.72
N PHE A 366 7.89 -17.24 7.56
CA PHE A 366 7.80 -16.04 6.74
C PHE A 366 7.69 -14.73 7.53
N ASN A 367 7.77 -14.79 8.86
CA ASN A 367 7.61 -13.62 9.74
C ASN A 367 6.32 -12.83 9.44
N ASP A 368 5.20 -13.55 9.24
CA ASP A 368 3.97 -13.00 8.65
C ASP A 368 2.97 -12.51 9.71
N PRO A 369 2.83 -11.18 9.93
CA PRO A 369 1.90 -10.64 10.93
C PRO A 369 0.43 -10.95 10.63
N LEU A 370 0.06 -11.09 9.36
CA LEU A 370 -1.34 -11.32 8.97
C LEU A 370 -1.80 -12.72 9.36
N LEU A 371 -0.95 -13.73 9.13
CA LEU A 371 -1.25 -15.09 9.60
C LEU A 371 -1.32 -15.18 11.13
N PHE A 372 -0.46 -14.46 11.84
CA PHE A 372 -0.52 -14.39 13.30
C PHE A 372 -1.81 -13.78 13.83
N LYS A 373 -2.43 -12.85 13.08
CA LYS A 373 -3.76 -12.32 13.41
C LYS A 373 -4.86 -13.39 13.41
N VAL A 374 -4.79 -14.34 12.47
CA VAL A 374 -5.70 -15.50 12.42
C VAL A 374 -5.39 -16.45 13.58
N ILE A 375 -4.11 -16.78 13.79
CA ILE A 375 -3.66 -17.69 14.86
C ILE A 375 -4.07 -17.14 16.23
N LYS A 376 -3.97 -15.83 16.45
CA LYS A 376 -4.47 -15.16 17.66
C LYS A 376 -5.95 -15.46 17.89
N ASN A 377 -6.80 -15.27 16.88
CA ASN A 377 -8.23 -15.54 17.04
C ASN A 377 -8.50 -17.02 17.37
N VAL A 378 -7.77 -17.94 16.74
CA VAL A 378 -7.86 -19.38 16.98
C VAL A 378 -7.37 -19.75 18.38
N SER A 379 -6.33 -19.09 18.90
CA SER A 379 -5.74 -19.37 20.22
C SER A 379 -6.69 -19.16 21.41
N ARG A 380 -7.87 -18.57 21.19
CA ARG A 380 -8.89 -18.36 22.22
C ARG A 380 -9.58 -19.66 22.65
N ILE A 381 -9.66 -20.67 21.78
CA ILE A 381 -10.34 -21.94 22.06
C ILE A 381 -9.40 -22.92 22.79
N GLU A 382 -9.95 -23.77 23.65
CA GLU A 382 -9.15 -24.66 24.50
C GLU A 382 -8.28 -25.65 23.71
N THR A 383 -8.84 -26.23 22.64
CA THR A 383 -8.12 -27.14 21.73
C THR A 383 -6.84 -26.50 21.19
N ALA A 384 -6.92 -25.24 20.75
CA ALA A 384 -5.77 -24.53 20.18
C ALA A 384 -4.68 -24.27 21.21
N LYS A 385 -5.05 -23.94 22.46
CA LYS A 385 -4.07 -23.62 23.51
C LYS A 385 -3.14 -24.79 23.78
N HIS A 386 -3.68 -26.01 23.87
CA HIS A 386 -2.86 -27.22 24.05
C HIS A 386 -1.93 -27.51 22.86
N LEU A 387 -2.35 -27.17 21.64
CA LEU A 387 -1.54 -27.35 20.43
C LEU A 387 -0.40 -26.32 20.36
N ILE A 388 -0.65 -25.07 20.78
CA ILE A 388 0.31 -23.96 20.69
C ILE A 388 1.52 -24.14 21.63
N ILE A 389 1.35 -24.81 22.78
CA ILE A 389 2.42 -24.96 23.81
C ILE A 389 3.74 -25.49 23.22
N ARG A 390 3.68 -26.43 22.27
CA ARG A 390 4.89 -27.00 21.65
C ARG A 390 5.69 -26.01 20.80
N PHE A 391 5.09 -24.88 20.42
CA PHE A 391 5.71 -23.84 19.59
C PHE A 391 6.27 -22.67 20.41
N LEU A 392 6.13 -22.68 21.74
CA LEU A 392 6.53 -21.55 22.58
C LEU A 392 7.96 -21.07 22.39
N PRO A 393 8.99 -21.94 22.34
CA PRO A 393 10.35 -21.48 22.12
C PRO A 393 10.52 -20.73 20.79
N ALA A 394 9.84 -21.20 19.74
CA ALA A 394 9.89 -20.56 18.43
C ALA A 394 9.14 -19.22 18.41
N LEU A 395 8.01 -19.11 19.11
CA LEU A 395 7.24 -17.87 19.24
C LEU A 395 7.99 -16.80 20.04
N VAL A 396 8.72 -17.19 21.09
CA VAL A 396 9.61 -16.28 21.85
C VAL A 396 10.67 -15.67 20.93
N GLU A 397 11.26 -16.48 20.05
CA GLU A 397 12.24 -15.99 19.08
C GLU A 397 11.61 -15.04 18.05
N VAL A 398 10.37 -15.29 17.62
CA VAL A 398 9.64 -14.36 16.74
C VAL A 398 9.46 -12.99 17.40
N VAL A 399 9.11 -12.92 18.68
CA VAL A 399 8.96 -11.63 19.38
C VAL A 399 10.27 -10.88 19.47
N ARG A 400 11.37 -11.60 19.73
CA ARG A 400 12.70 -11.01 19.97
C ARG A 400 13.46 -10.58 18.73
N ARG A 401 13.11 -11.12 17.57
CA ARG A 401 13.81 -10.86 16.32
C ARG A 401 13.89 -9.36 16.03
N PRO A 402 15.07 -8.83 15.67
CA PRO A 402 15.25 -7.40 15.42
C PRO A 402 14.50 -6.91 14.16
N ASP A 403 14.21 -7.82 13.24
CA ASP A 403 13.43 -7.58 12.03
C ASP A 403 11.92 -7.78 12.22
N SER A 404 11.47 -8.20 13.41
CA SER A 404 10.05 -8.31 13.72
C SER A 404 9.42 -6.94 13.92
N CYS A 405 8.35 -6.68 13.17
CA CYS A 405 7.60 -5.44 13.30
C CYS A 405 6.71 -5.47 14.56
N ILE A 406 6.34 -4.27 15.03
CA ILE A 406 5.50 -4.09 16.22
C ILE A 406 4.17 -4.85 16.12
N PHE A 407 3.52 -4.83 14.96
CA PHE A 407 2.27 -5.55 14.70
C PHE A 407 2.42 -7.06 14.86
N LEU A 408 3.55 -7.63 14.46
CA LEU A 408 3.80 -9.06 14.64
C LEU A 408 3.99 -9.41 16.12
N GLN A 409 4.81 -8.61 16.81
CA GLN A 409 5.06 -8.78 18.25
C GLN A 409 3.76 -8.70 19.05
N MET A 410 2.89 -7.75 18.70
CA MET A 410 1.55 -7.60 19.27
C MET A 410 0.70 -8.87 19.16
N GLU A 411 0.61 -9.43 17.97
CA GLU A 411 -0.22 -10.61 17.71
C GLU A 411 0.33 -11.83 18.47
N VAL A 412 1.65 -12.02 18.53
CA VAL A 412 2.29 -13.12 19.29
C VAL A 412 2.13 -12.93 20.80
N MET A 413 2.30 -11.73 21.32
CA MET A 413 2.06 -11.44 22.75
C MET A 413 0.60 -11.68 23.13
N THR A 414 -0.35 -11.36 22.24
CA THR A 414 -1.76 -11.66 22.50
C THR A 414 -2.03 -13.17 22.47
N ILE A 415 -1.35 -13.93 21.60
CA ILE A 415 -1.39 -15.39 21.66
C ILE A 415 -0.93 -15.86 23.03
N PHE A 416 0.24 -15.40 23.52
CA PHE A 416 0.74 -15.73 24.86
C PHE A 416 -0.29 -15.48 25.96
N ASN A 417 -0.98 -14.33 25.91
CA ASN A 417 -2.05 -14.01 26.86
C ASN A 417 -3.20 -15.02 26.84
N ASN A 418 -3.62 -15.48 25.65
CA ASN A 418 -4.70 -16.45 25.52
C ASN A 418 -4.31 -17.85 26.03
N VAL A 419 -3.03 -18.21 25.96
CA VAL A 419 -2.53 -19.55 26.32
C VAL A 419 -1.87 -19.63 27.70
N ALA A 420 -1.58 -18.50 28.34
CA ALA A 420 -0.86 -18.42 29.61
C ALA A 420 -1.49 -19.25 30.75
N SER A 421 -2.81 -19.43 30.71
CA SER A 421 -3.55 -20.18 31.75
C SER A 421 -3.43 -21.69 31.67
N VAL A 422 -2.93 -22.25 30.56
CA VAL A 422 -3.00 -23.70 30.30
C VAL A 422 -1.87 -24.49 30.97
N SER A 423 -0.76 -23.83 31.31
CA SER A 423 0.34 -24.50 32.00
C SER A 423 1.30 -23.53 32.68
N ASN A 424 2.01 -24.01 33.71
CA ASN A 424 3.09 -23.26 34.36
C ASN A 424 4.34 -23.08 33.48
N ILE A 425 4.35 -23.66 32.26
CA ILE A 425 5.47 -23.55 31.31
C ILE A 425 5.70 -22.09 30.92
N PHE A 426 4.65 -21.25 30.86
CA PHE A 426 4.82 -19.82 30.54
C PHE A 426 5.55 -19.04 31.63
N GLY A 427 5.35 -19.41 32.91
CA GLY A 427 6.17 -18.88 34.00
C GLY A 427 7.65 -19.22 33.80
N GLN A 428 7.96 -20.45 33.42
CA GLN A 428 9.33 -20.89 33.10
C GLN A 428 9.91 -20.18 31.87
N VAL A 429 9.08 -19.90 30.86
CA VAL A 429 9.47 -19.13 29.67
C VAL A 429 9.78 -17.67 30.03
N LEU A 430 9.09 -17.05 30.99
CA LEU A 430 9.45 -15.73 31.49
C LEU A 430 10.72 -15.75 32.35
N GLU A 431 10.93 -16.85 33.09
CA GLU A 431 12.18 -17.07 33.82
C GLU A 431 13.40 -17.23 32.90
N ASP A 432 13.20 -17.51 31.61
CA ASP A 432 14.23 -17.33 30.61
C ASP A 432 14.65 -15.86 30.62
N THR A 433 15.88 -15.63 31.12
CA THR A 433 16.51 -14.32 31.23
C THR A 433 16.42 -13.52 29.93
N VAL A 434 16.34 -14.19 28.79
CA VAL A 434 16.37 -13.60 27.46
C VAL A 434 15.06 -12.88 27.09
N LEU A 435 13.89 -13.41 27.46
CA LEU A 435 12.59 -12.75 27.19
C LEU A 435 12.35 -11.60 28.17
N LEU A 436 12.70 -11.80 29.44
CA LEU A 436 12.61 -10.74 30.45
C LEU A 436 13.54 -9.57 30.12
N GLN A 437 14.77 -9.83 29.67
CA GLN A 437 15.69 -8.79 29.18
C GLN A 437 15.13 -8.04 27.99
N TYR A 438 14.45 -8.73 27.06
CA TYR A 438 13.78 -8.09 25.93
C TYR A 438 12.69 -7.13 26.40
N PHE A 439 11.80 -7.55 27.31
CA PHE A 439 10.78 -6.67 27.87
C PHE A 439 11.41 -5.45 28.57
N SER A 440 12.42 -5.67 29.42
CA SER A 440 13.15 -4.56 30.06
C SER A 440 13.78 -3.59 29.07
N ALA A 441 14.31 -4.08 27.95
CA ALA A 441 14.88 -3.24 26.91
C ALA A 441 13.81 -2.41 26.19
N GLN A 442 12.65 -3.00 25.89
CA GLN A 442 11.53 -2.29 25.25
C GLN A 442 10.97 -1.17 26.12
N LEU A 443 10.91 -1.36 27.45
CA LEU A 443 10.43 -0.31 28.38
C LEU A 443 11.41 0.86 28.51
N LYS A 444 12.71 0.61 28.36
CA LYS A 444 13.73 1.66 28.36
C LYS A 444 13.69 2.49 27.08
N ASN A 445 13.03 1.98 26.03
CA ASN A 445 12.77 2.74 24.83
C ASN A 445 11.58 3.67 25.10
N SER A 446 11.80 4.98 25.03
CA SER A 446 10.78 6.01 25.30
C SER A 446 9.62 6.05 24.29
N PHE A 447 9.59 5.13 23.33
CA PHE A 447 8.67 5.06 22.20
C PHE A 447 7.99 3.69 22.07
N ILE A 448 7.88 2.90 23.15
CA ILE A 448 7.04 1.69 23.10
C ILE A 448 5.60 2.07 22.78
N GLU A 449 4.96 1.38 21.84
CA GLU A 449 3.54 1.58 21.56
C GLU A 449 2.69 1.08 22.74
N ASP A 450 1.71 1.89 23.15
CA ASP A 450 0.82 1.63 24.30
C ASP A 450 0.17 0.23 24.22
N ASP A 451 -0.20 -0.19 23.01
CA ASP A 451 -0.82 -1.49 22.77
C ASP A 451 0.14 -2.66 23.06
N LEU A 452 1.43 -2.54 22.68
CA LEU A 452 2.44 -3.58 22.97
C LEU A 452 2.75 -3.63 24.46
N PHE A 453 2.89 -2.46 25.05
CA PHE A 453 3.08 -2.36 26.47
C PHE A 453 1.93 -3.04 27.23
N LEU A 454 0.68 -2.80 26.83
CA LEU A 454 -0.48 -3.45 27.41
C LEU A 454 -0.40 -4.98 27.29
N GLN A 455 -0.08 -5.53 26.12
CA GLN A 455 0.02 -6.99 25.96
C GLN A 455 1.12 -7.61 26.82
N ILE A 456 2.27 -6.94 26.97
CA ILE A 456 3.37 -7.38 27.85
C ILE A 456 2.91 -7.39 29.31
N ILE A 457 2.24 -6.33 29.75
CA ILE A 457 1.70 -6.27 31.11
C ILE A 457 0.73 -7.42 31.34
N VAL A 458 -0.30 -7.57 30.49
CA VAL A 458 -1.30 -8.64 30.63
C VAL A 458 -0.63 -10.01 30.73
N TYR A 459 0.39 -10.26 29.92
CA TYR A 459 1.15 -11.51 29.96
C TYR A 459 1.81 -11.72 31.31
N VAL A 460 2.61 -10.74 31.74
CA VAL A 460 3.37 -10.80 32.98
C VAL A 460 2.45 -11.01 34.18
N GLY A 461 1.27 -10.41 34.20
CA GLY A 461 0.29 -10.66 35.27
C GLY A 461 -0.36 -12.01 35.23
N SER A 462 -0.71 -12.49 34.04
CA SER A 462 -1.34 -13.79 33.89
C SER A 462 -0.46 -14.94 34.37
N ILE A 463 0.86 -14.76 34.37
CA ILE A 463 1.85 -15.75 34.83
C ILE A 463 2.53 -15.37 36.14
N CYS A 464 2.14 -14.22 36.73
CA CYS A 464 2.76 -13.74 37.96
C CYS A 464 2.49 -14.73 39.08
N SER A 465 3.57 -15.24 39.66
CA SER A 465 3.55 -16.12 40.82
C SER A 465 4.70 -15.74 41.74
N GLU A 466 4.66 -16.23 42.97
CA GLU A 466 5.70 -16.03 43.98
C GLU A 466 7.13 -16.27 43.42
N ARG A 467 7.28 -17.28 42.55
CA ARG A 467 8.56 -17.67 41.94
C ARG A 467 9.13 -16.64 40.97
N VAL A 468 8.27 -15.91 40.26
CA VAL A 468 8.67 -15.02 39.15
C VAL A 468 8.59 -13.54 39.55
N ALA A 469 7.87 -13.21 40.63
CA ALA A 469 7.67 -11.86 41.13
C ALA A 469 8.99 -11.11 41.42
N VAL A 470 9.96 -11.77 42.05
CA VAL A 470 11.28 -11.17 42.36
C VAL A 470 12.02 -10.78 41.07
N LYS A 471 12.09 -11.70 40.10
CA LYS A 471 12.74 -11.46 38.79
C LYS A 471 12.06 -10.30 38.03
N ILE A 472 10.72 -10.21 38.10
CA ILE A 472 9.95 -9.11 37.49
C ILE A 472 10.27 -7.77 38.17
N ALA A 473 10.42 -7.74 39.50
CA ALA A 473 10.79 -6.53 40.22
C ALA A 473 12.21 -6.05 39.86
N GLU A 474 13.18 -6.97 39.80
CA GLU A 474 14.57 -6.68 39.44
C GLU A 474 14.72 -6.19 37.99
N SER A 475 13.83 -6.61 37.09
CA SER A 475 13.88 -6.24 35.67
C SER A 475 13.57 -4.75 35.41
N GLY A 476 13.05 -4.03 36.42
CA GLY A 476 12.61 -2.64 36.31
C GLY A 476 11.23 -2.46 35.66
N LEU A 477 10.59 -3.55 35.20
CA LEU A 477 9.26 -3.52 34.59
C LEU A 477 8.19 -2.99 35.56
N LEU A 478 8.28 -3.37 36.84
CA LEU A 478 7.36 -2.89 37.88
C LEU A 478 7.45 -1.38 38.07
N LEU A 479 8.67 -0.84 38.19
CA LEU A 479 8.90 0.60 38.41
C LEU A 479 8.35 1.43 37.25
N TRP A 480 8.57 0.97 36.02
CA TRP A 480 8.08 1.66 34.83
C TRP A 480 6.56 1.61 34.73
N THR A 481 5.95 0.45 34.99
CA THR A 481 4.48 0.28 34.99
C THR A 481 3.80 1.17 36.01
N VAL A 482 4.34 1.24 37.23
CA VAL A 482 3.85 2.15 38.28
C VAL A 482 4.07 3.62 37.88
N GLY A 483 5.22 3.95 37.30
CA GLY A 483 5.50 5.30 36.81
C GLY A 483 4.48 5.78 35.76
N GLN A 484 4.16 4.94 34.78
CA GLN A 484 3.13 5.24 33.77
C GLN A 484 1.74 5.38 34.39
N PHE A 485 1.37 4.50 35.32
CA PHE A 485 0.07 4.59 36.01
C PHE A 485 -0.07 5.90 36.80
N LEU A 486 0.98 6.31 37.52
CA LEU A 486 1.01 7.57 38.26
C LEU A 486 0.95 8.80 37.33
N LEU A 487 1.61 8.74 36.17
CA LEU A 487 1.49 9.77 35.13
C LEU A 487 0.08 9.82 34.51
N TYR A 488 -0.58 8.66 34.36
CA TYR A 488 -1.94 8.53 33.82
C TYR A 488 -3.02 8.99 34.81
N GLU A 489 -2.86 8.73 36.12
CA GLU A 489 -3.74 9.29 37.16
C GLU A 489 -3.60 10.81 37.28
N SER A 490 -2.41 11.36 37.00
CA SER A 490 -2.13 12.82 37.03
C SER A 490 -2.82 13.59 35.90
N THR A 491 -3.12 12.93 34.76
CA THR A 491 -3.71 13.53 33.55
C THR A 491 -5.24 13.39 33.47
N ARG A 492 -5.86 12.70 34.43
CA ARG A 492 -7.28 12.31 34.45
C ARG A 492 -8.26 13.42 34.83
N LYS A 493 -8.11 14.63 34.29
CA LYS A 493 -9.20 15.61 34.27
C LYS A 493 -10.00 15.64 32.98
N GLU A 494 -9.49 15.11 31.87
CA GLU A 494 -10.25 15.07 30.61
C GLU A 494 -9.95 13.78 29.84
N VAL A 495 -10.99 13.26 29.17
CA VAL A 495 -11.04 12.09 28.27
C VAL A 495 -11.51 10.76 28.92
N VAL A 496 -12.79 10.52 28.66
CA VAL A 496 -13.60 9.33 28.87
C VAL A 496 -13.29 8.29 27.79
N ALA A 497 -13.41 7.01 28.15
CA ALA A 497 -13.49 5.81 27.27
C ALA A 497 -12.17 5.30 26.64
N CYS A 498 -11.34 4.63 27.43
CA CYS A 498 -10.50 3.51 26.96
C CYS A 498 -10.70 2.31 27.89
N ASP A 499 -10.65 1.11 27.30
CA ASP A 499 -11.34 -0.13 27.67
C ASP A 499 -11.39 -0.57 29.17
N LYS A 500 -12.45 -1.29 29.56
CA LYS A 500 -12.66 -1.75 30.96
C LYS A 500 -11.75 -2.90 31.37
N ASP A 501 -11.32 -3.74 30.43
CA ASP A 501 -10.57 -4.97 30.75
C ASP A 501 -9.05 -4.76 30.84
N SER A 502 -8.48 -3.79 30.11
CA SER A 502 -7.07 -3.36 30.27
C SER A 502 -6.83 -2.77 31.66
N ASN A 503 -7.75 -1.92 32.13
CA ASN A 503 -7.72 -1.36 33.48
C ASN A 503 -7.82 -2.43 34.57
N LYS A 504 -8.59 -3.51 34.36
CA LYS A 504 -8.64 -4.65 35.30
C LYS A 504 -7.37 -5.48 35.30
N ALA A 505 -6.78 -5.75 34.13
CA ALA A 505 -5.54 -6.51 34.05
C ALA A 505 -4.37 -5.74 34.66
N VAL A 506 -4.25 -4.45 34.37
CA VAL A 506 -3.25 -3.55 34.97
C VAL A 506 -3.47 -3.42 36.48
N ALA A 507 -4.72 -3.26 36.94
CA ALA A 507 -5.03 -3.22 38.36
C ALA A 507 -4.75 -4.56 39.06
N SER A 508 -5.07 -5.69 38.43
CA SER A 508 -4.80 -7.04 38.95
C SER A 508 -3.30 -7.34 38.99
N LEU A 509 -2.51 -6.92 38.00
CA LEU A 509 -1.05 -6.96 38.07
C LEU A 509 -0.52 -6.11 39.20
N ALA A 510 -0.98 -4.86 39.30
CA ALA A 510 -0.53 -3.95 40.33
C ALA A 510 -0.89 -4.51 41.71
N GLU A 511 -2.06 -5.12 41.88
CA GLU A 511 -2.50 -5.73 43.13
C GLU A 511 -1.72 -7.00 43.46
N ILE A 512 -1.58 -7.96 42.53
CA ILE A 512 -0.82 -9.20 42.72
C ILE A 512 0.67 -8.87 42.93
N LEU A 513 1.27 -8.00 42.12
CA LEU A 513 2.68 -7.62 42.29
C LEU A 513 2.90 -6.77 43.54
N VAL A 514 2.00 -5.86 43.92
CA VAL A 514 2.14 -5.13 45.19
C VAL A 514 2.02 -6.10 46.35
N ASN A 515 1.05 -7.01 46.36
CA ASN A 515 0.87 -7.95 47.46
C ASN A 515 2.03 -8.97 47.53
N THR A 516 2.47 -9.53 46.41
CA THR A 516 3.59 -10.49 46.34
C THR A 516 4.96 -9.83 46.52
N VAL A 517 5.22 -8.60 46.05
CA VAL A 517 6.51 -7.92 46.29
C VAL A 517 6.58 -7.33 47.71
N VAL A 518 5.46 -6.89 48.28
CA VAL A 518 5.39 -6.41 49.68
C VAL A 518 5.65 -7.53 50.68
N GLU A 519 5.27 -8.78 50.37
CA GLU A 519 5.54 -9.94 51.22
C GLU A 519 6.99 -10.47 51.12
N PHE A 520 7.68 -10.28 49.99
CA PHE A 520 8.97 -10.94 49.73
C PHE A 520 10.20 -10.01 49.66
N ASP A 521 10.05 -8.68 49.58
CA ASP A 521 11.21 -7.78 49.53
C ASP A 521 10.98 -6.42 50.25
N ALA A 522 11.48 -6.33 51.49
CA ALA A 522 11.36 -5.16 52.38
C ALA A 522 11.86 -3.80 51.79
N PRO A 523 12.94 -3.74 50.99
CA PRO A 523 13.40 -2.51 50.33
C PRO A 523 12.44 -2.00 49.25
N TRP A 524 11.81 -2.89 48.47
CA TRP A 524 10.82 -2.49 47.47
C TRP A 524 9.51 -2.01 48.10
N CYS A 525 9.10 -2.62 49.22
CA CYS A 525 7.97 -2.15 50.03
C CYS A 525 8.17 -0.68 50.46
N ALA A 526 9.38 -0.30 50.89
CA ALA A 526 9.73 1.08 51.21
C ALA A 526 9.69 2.00 49.97
N LYS A 527 10.24 1.55 48.83
CA LYS A 527 10.30 2.32 47.59
C LYS A 527 8.92 2.57 46.95
N ILE A 528 8.02 1.58 46.96
CA ILE A 528 6.64 1.70 46.47
C ILE A 528 5.81 2.59 47.41
N LYS A 529 5.97 2.46 48.73
CA LYS A 529 5.35 3.37 49.70
C LYS A 529 5.80 4.81 49.48
N TRP A 530 7.09 5.02 49.19
CA TRP A 530 7.64 6.34 48.89
C TRP A 530 7.13 6.90 47.55
N LEU A 531 7.01 6.09 46.49
CA LEU A 531 6.44 6.50 45.21
C LEU A 531 4.95 6.87 45.30
N LYS A 532 4.16 6.10 46.07
CA LYS A 532 2.77 6.47 46.41
C LYS A 532 2.74 7.78 47.20
N PHE A 533 3.63 7.95 48.17
CA PHE A 533 3.73 9.20 48.94
C PHE A 533 4.09 10.40 48.05
N ALA A 534 5.03 10.23 47.12
CA ALA A 534 5.46 11.25 46.17
C ALA A 534 4.34 11.67 45.19
N SER A 535 3.50 10.74 44.74
CA SER A 535 2.37 11.06 43.86
C SER A 535 1.24 11.83 44.58
N TYR A 536 1.09 11.63 45.89
CA TYR A 536 0.16 12.43 46.71
C TYR A 536 0.67 13.85 46.99
N THR A 537 1.99 14.07 46.98
CA THR A 537 2.61 15.38 47.26
C THR A 537 2.84 16.24 46.02
N THR A 538 2.77 15.68 44.80
CA THR A 538 2.79 16.43 43.53
C THR A 538 1.40 16.90 43.08
N LYS A 539 0.48 17.24 44.00
CA LYS A 539 -0.59 18.18 43.68
C LYS A 539 0.03 19.59 43.62
N PRO A 540 -0.29 20.45 42.64
CA PRO A 540 0.12 21.84 42.74
C PRO A 540 -0.56 22.41 43.98
N ILE A 541 0.26 22.84 44.95
CA ILE A 541 -0.17 23.73 46.02
C ILE A 541 -0.55 25.04 45.32
N ALA A 542 -1.82 25.14 44.93
CA ALA A 542 -2.44 26.41 44.65
C ALA A 542 -2.71 27.07 46.01
N ASP A 543 -1.98 28.16 46.23
CA ASP A 543 -2.25 29.22 47.21
C ASP A 543 -2.45 28.82 48.67
N SER A 544 -1.35 28.79 49.43
CA SER A 544 -1.33 29.43 50.74
C SER A 544 0.10 29.86 51.09
N GLU A 545 0.23 31.15 51.38
CA GLU A 545 1.42 31.82 51.88
C GLU A 545 2.01 31.09 53.09
N ASP A 546 3.25 30.62 52.99
CA ASP A 546 4.27 30.84 54.03
C ASP A 546 5.65 30.36 53.57
N LYS A 547 6.45 31.31 53.09
CA LYS A 547 7.89 31.12 52.85
C LYS A 547 8.63 31.30 54.17
N SER A 548 8.70 30.29 55.02
CA SER A 548 9.60 30.35 56.18
C SER A 548 9.92 28.99 56.83
N THR A 549 10.32 27.96 56.09
CA THR A 549 11.06 26.80 56.67
C THR A 549 11.51 25.80 55.59
N LEU A 550 12.48 26.19 54.76
CA LEU A 550 13.26 25.24 53.95
C LEU A 550 14.73 25.63 54.06
N SER A 551 15.28 25.34 55.23
CA SER A 551 16.70 25.42 55.56
C SER A 551 16.99 24.39 56.65
N SER A 552 16.91 23.11 56.31
CA SER A 552 17.77 22.06 56.85
C SER A 552 17.34 20.70 56.32
N MET A 553 18.35 19.88 56.02
CA MET A 553 18.32 18.45 55.65
C MET A 553 18.34 18.16 54.14
N GLU A 554 19.57 18.14 53.62
CA GLU A 554 20.05 17.26 52.55
C GLU A 554 19.91 15.77 52.91
#